data_AF-A0A323UQ42-F1
#
_entry.id   AF-A0A323UQ42-F1
#
_cell.length_a   1.000
_cell.length_b   1.000
_cell.length_c   1.000
_cell.angle_alpha   90.00
_cell.angle_beta   90.00
_cell.angle_gamma   90.00
#
_symmetry.space_group_name_H-M   'P 1'
#
loop_
_entity.id
_entity.type
_entity.pdbx_description
1 polymer ?
#
loop_
_entity_poly.entity_id
_entity_poly.type
_entity_poly.pdbx_seq_one_letter_code
_entity_poly.pdbx_strand_id
1 'polypeptide(L)'
;NPASRVYVGNKVKACEECGVRSLHVALPADTPEVEMLARIAQLNADPTVHGILIQLPLPGHIDVRRVLEAISVHKDVDGFHLYNVGGLVVGNTIFPPCTPYGVQLLLDTTGTEVAGKNVVVVGASNIVGKP
;
A
#
# COMPACT_ATOMS: atom_id res chain seq x y z
N ASN A 1 2.40 4.28 -16.12
CA ASN A 1 2.42 5.58 -16.85
C ASN A 1 3.61 6.42 -16.33
N PRO A 2 3.92 7.63 -16.86
CA PRO A 2 5.04 8.44 -16.37
C PRO A 2 4.99 8.76 -14.87
N ALA A 3 3.80 9.04 -14.33
CA ALA A 3 3.61 9.28 -12.89
C ALA A 3 3.95 8.03 -12.06
N SER A 4 3.48 6.84 -12.47
CA SER A 4 3.82 5.57 -11.82
C SER A 4 5.34 5.36 -11.72
N ARG A 5 6.10 5.72 -12.76
CA ARG A 5 7.56 5.55 -12.77
C ARG A 5 8.25 6.44 -11.73
N VAL A 6 7.78 7.68 -11.57
CA VAL A 6 8.31 8.59 -10.56
C VAL A 6 8.01 8.07 -9.15
N TYR A 7 6.76 7.64 -8.89
CA TYR A 7 6.38 7.10 -7.59
C TYR A 7 7.16 5.84 -7.21
N VAL A 8 7.30 4.89 -8.14
CA VAL A 8 8.09 3.68 -7.91
C VAL A 8 9.57 4.03 -7.71
N GLY A 9 10.12 4.95 -8.51
CA GLY A 9 11.50 5.42 -8.36
C GLY A 9 11.78 6.01 -6.98
N ASN A 10 10.88 6.85 -6.47
CA ASN A 10 11.00 7.43 -5.12
C ASN A 10 10.96 6.34 -4.03
N LYS A 11 10.11 5.33 -4.18
CA LYS A 11 10.03 4.20 -3.25
C LYS A 11 11.31 3.36 -3.26
N VAL A 12 11.88 3.09 -4.44
CA VAL A 12 13.17 2.39 -4.57
C VAL A 12 14.28 3.18 -3.88
N LYS A 13 14.36 4.50 -4.11
CA LYS A 13 15.34 5.37 -3.47
C LYS A 13 15.20 5.38 -1.94
N ALA A 14 13.98 5.45 -1.43
CA ALA A 14 13.73 5.40 0.01
C ALA A 14 14.17 4.05 0.62
N CYS A 15 13.95 2.94 -0.09
CA CYS A 15 14.49 1.64 0.32
C CYS A 15 16.02 1.67 0.40
N GLU A 16 16.70 2.20 -0.62
CA GLU A 16 18.16 2.33 -0.65
C GLU A 16 18.69 3.20 0.50
N GLU A 17 18.07 4.36 0.75
CA GLU A 17 18.43 5.30 1.82
C GLU A 17 18.31 4.66 3.22
N CYS A 18 17.36 3.74 3.40
CA CYS A 18 17.15 3.02 4.66
C CYS A 18 17.84 1.64 4.71
N GLY A 19 18.66 1.29 3.71
CA GLY A 19 19.36 -0.01 3.66
C GLY A 19 18.46 -1.22 3.41
N VAL A 20 17.25 -1.01 2.89
CA VAL A 20 16.28 -2.05 2.56
C VAL A 20 16.48 -2.50 1.11
N ARG A 21 16.57 -3.82 0.89
CA ARG A 21 16.59 -4.39 -0.46
C ARG A 21 15.25 -4.16 -1.15
N SER A 22 15.26 -3.52 -2.32
CA SER A 22 14.09 -3.37 -3.18
C SER A 22 14.13 -4.32 -4.37
N LEU A 23 13.00 -4.93 -4.71
CA LEU A 23 12.82 -5.74 -5.90
C LEU A 23 11.75 -5.09 -6.78
N HIS A 24 12.16 -4.54 -7.92
CA HIS A 24 11.24 -3.96 -8.89
C HIS A 24 10.72 -5.04 -9.86
N VAL A 25 9.41 -5.29 -9.85
CA VAL A 25 8.73 -6.19 -10.78
C VAL A 25 7.88 -5.36 -11.74
N ALA A 26 8.38 -5.18 -12.96
CA ALA A 26 7.65 -4.49 -14.02
C ALA A 26 6.90 -5.51 -14.89
N LEU A 27 5.57 -5.39 -14.94
CA LEU A 27 4.72 -6.22 -15.80
C LEU A 27 4.17 -5.38 -16.96
N PRO A 28 4.09 -5.94 -18.19
CA PRO A 28 3.42 -5.30 -19.33
C PRO A 28 1.96 -4.92 -19.02
N ALA A 29 1.45 -3.87 -19.67
CA ALA A 29 0.10 -3.38 -19.42
C ALA A 29 -1.00 -4.35 -19.90
N ASP A 30 -0.67 -5.29 -20.78
CA ASP A 30 -1.52 -6.36 -21.29
C ASP A 30 -1.36 -7.69 -20.54
N THR A 31 -0.56 -7.70 -19.46
CA THR A 31 -0.37 -8.89 -18.61
C THR A 31 -1.73 -9.42 -18.14
N PRO A 32 -2.02 -10.71 -18.34
CA PRO A 32 -3.22 -11.33 -17.82
C PRO A 32 -3.27 -11.28 -16.28
N GLU A 33 -4.46 -11.08 -15.71
CA GLU A 33 -4.64 -11.05 -14.25
C GLU A 33 -4.06 -12.31 -13.57
N VAL A 34 -4.22 -13.48 -14.19
CA VAL A 34 -3.68 -14.75 -13.68
C VAL A 34 -2.16 -14.76 -13.52
N GLU A 35 -1.43 -14.10 -14.43
CA GLU A 35 0.03 -14.01 -14.35
C GLU A 35 0.47 -13.07 -13.24
N MET A 36 -0.25 -11.96 -13.07
CA MET A 36 -0.02 -11.03 -11.96
C MET A 36 -0.26 -11.70 -10.60
N LEU A 37 -1.37 -12.45 -10.46
CA LEU A 37 -1.69 -13.19 -9.24
C LEU A 37 -0.65 -14.29 -8.97
N ALA A 38 -0.20 -15.01 -9.99
CA ALA A 38 0.87 -16.00 -9.86
C ALA A 38 2.18 -15.35 -9.35
N ARG A 39 2.49 -14.14 -9.85
CA ARG A 39 3.67 -13.40 -9.38
C ARG A 39 3.56 -12.96 -7.93
N ILE A 40 2.39 -12.51 -7.49
CA ILE A 40 2.13 -12.17 -6.08
C ILE A 40 2.27 -13.41 -5.20
N ALA A 41 1.74 -14.56 -5.63
CA ALA A 41 1.89 -15.82 -4.90
C ALA A 41 3.36 -16.24 -4.72
N GLN A 42 4.20 -16.08 -5.75
CA GLN A 42 5.64 -16.32 -5.65
C GLN A 42 6.30 -15.40 -4.61
N LEU A 43 5.99 -14.10 -4.62
CA LEU A 43 6.53 -13.14 -3.65
C LEU A 43 6.03 -13.39 -2.22
N ASN A 44 4.79 -13.85 -2.06
CA ASN A 44 4.26 -14.28 -0.78
C ASN A 44 5.02 -15.49 -0.21
N ALA A 45 5.37 -16.46 -1.06
CA ALA A 45 6.11 -17.65 -0.66
C ALA A 45 7.60 -17.39 -0.41
N ASP A 46 8.17 -16.32 -0.97
CA ASP A 46 9.59 -16.00 -0.82
C ASP A 46 9.89 -15.48 0.61
N PRO A 47 10.67 -16.20 1.43
CA PRO A 47 11.00 -15.78 2.80
C PRO A 47 11.93 -14.56 2.84
N THR A 48 12.55 -14.19 1.72
CA THR A 48 13.43 -13.01 1.62
C THR A 48 12.66 -11.72 1.33
N VAL A 49 11.36 -11.82 1.03
CA VAL A 49 10.46 -10.69 0.76
C VAL A 49 9.60 -10.43 2.00
N HIS A 50 9.73 -9.23 2.57
CA HIS A 50 9.02 -8.84 3.80
C HIS A 50 7.82 -7.92 3.52
N GLY A 51 7.75 -7.33 2.32
CA GLY A 51 6.70 -6.41 1.93
C GLY A 51 6.47 -6.46 0.43
N ILE A 52 5.20 -6.35 0.04
CA ILE A 52 4.73 -6.32 -1.34
C ILE A 52 3.91 -5.05 -1.51
N LEU A 53 4.18 -4.35 -2.60
CA LEU A 53 3.52 -3.11 -2.93
C LEU A 53 3.05 -3.15 -4.38
N ILE A 54 1.81 -2.73 -4.62
CA ILE A 54 1.23 -2.65 -5.96
C ILE A 54 1.00 -1.19 -6.33
N GLN A 55 1.64 -0.74 -7.41
CA GLN A 55 1.47 0.62 -7.90
C GLN A 55 0.12 0.77 -8.63
N LEU A 56 -0.75 1.63 -8.09
CA LEU A 56 -2.03 1.99 -8.70
C LEU A 56 -1.93 3.23 -9.62
N PRO A 57 -2.87 3.43 -10.57
CA PRO A 57 -3.93 2.50 -10.97
C PRO A 57 -3.39 1.33 -11.81
N LEU A 58 -4.10 0.20 -11.75
CA LEU A 58 -3.85 -0.95 -12.63
C LEU A 58 -4.56 -0.78 -13.99
N PRO A 59 -4.13 -1.51 -15.04
CA PRO A 59 -4.90 -1.65 -16.27
C PRO A 59 -6.36 -2.04 -16.02
N GLY A 60 -7.29 -1.54 -16.86
CA GLY A 60 -8.73 -1.65 -16.62
C GLY A 60 -9.29 -3.07 -16.69
N HIS A 61 -8.55 -4.04 -17.24
CA HIS A 61 -8.94 -5.45 -17.29
C HIS A 61 -8.55 -6.24 -16.03
N ILE A 62 -7.87 -5.60 -15.07
CA ILE A 62 -7.44 -6.23 -13.81
C ILE A 62 -8.33 -5.76 -12.66
N ASP A 63 -8.88 -6.71 -11.90
CA ASP A 63 -9.59 -6.40 -10.66
C ASP A 63 -8.59 -6.06 -9.55
N VAL A 64 -8.51 -4.76 -9.26
CA VAL A 64 -7.67 -4.21 -8.19
C VAL A 64 -7.92 -4.89 -6.85
N ARG A 65 -9.16 -5.23 -6.49
CA ARG A 65 -9.46 -5.84 -5.20
C ARG A 65 -8.87 -7.24 -5.10
N ARG A 66 -9.04 -8.06 -6.15
CA ARG A 66 -8.48 -9.42 -6.19
C ARG A 66 -6.96 -9.40 -6.07
N VAL A 67 -6.32 -8.41 -6.70
CA VAL A 67 -4.87 -8.22 -6.60
C VAL A 67 -4.43 -7.85 -5.19
N LEU A 68 -5.09 -6.89 -4.55
CA LEU A 68 -4.74 -6.44 -3.20
C LEU A 68 -5.00 -7.54 -2.16
N GLU A 69 -6.10 -8.28 -2.29
CA GLU A 69 -6.45 -9.42 -1.42
C GLU A 69 -5.51 -10.62 -1.60
N ALA A 70 -4.83 -10.73 -2.74
CA ALA A 70 -3.85 -11.79 -2.97
C ALA A 70 -2.55 -11.57 -2.19
N ILE A 71 -2.28 -10.37 -1.68
CA ILE A 71 -1.09 -10.07 -0.88
C ILE A 71 -1.29 -10.65 0.53
N SER A 72 -0.31 -11.38 1.04
CA SER A 72 -0.34 -11.83 2.44
C SER A 72 -0.48 -10.64 3.38
N VAL A 73 -1.36 -10.75 4.37
CA VAL A 73 -1.56 -9.71 5.39
C VAL A 73 -0.25 -9.29 6.06
N HIS A 74 0.67 -10.24 6.27
CA HIS A 74 1.98 -9.99 6.87
C HIS A 74 3.01 -9.34 5.93
N LYS A 75 2.65 -9.16 4.65
CA LYS A 75 3.49 -8.50 3.63
C LYS A 75 2.78 -7.31 2.99
N ASP A 76 1.56 -6.96 3.40
CA ASP A 76 0.78 -5.84 2.88
C ASP A 76 1.25 -4.51 3.48
N VAL A 77 2.45 -4.06 3.07
CA VAL A 77 3.08 -2.86 3.63
C VAL A 77 2.38 -1.55 3.20
N ASP A 78 1.48 -1.58 2.22
CA ASP A 78 0.64 -0.45 1.83
C ASP A 78 -0.69 -0.39 2.62
N GLY A 79 -1.03 -1.47 3.36
CA GLY A 79 -2.14 -1.52 4.31
C GLY A 79 -3.54 -1.66 3.70
N PHE A 80 -3.66 -2.04 2.42
CA PHE A 80 -4.95 -2.05 1.71
C PHE A 80 -5.68 -3.40 1.75
N HIS A 81 -5.08 -4.43 2.32
CA HIS A 81 -5.78 -5.69 2.60
C HIS A 81 -6.90 -5.43 3.62
N LEU A 82 -8.11 -5.96 3.37
CA LEU A 82 -9.29 -5.70 4.21
C LEU A 82 -9.08 -6.06 5.69
N TYR A 83 -8.25 -7.08 5.96
CA TYR A 83 -7.78 -7.39 7.32
C TYR A 83 -7.11 -6.20 8.01
N ASN A 84 -6.19 -5.49 7.34
CA ASN A 84 -5.46 -4.35 7.91
C ASN A 84 -6.39 -3.14 8.11
N VAL A 85 -7.33 -2.91 7.20
CA VAL A 85 -8.37 -1.87 7.36
C VAL A 85 -9.32 -2.20 8.52
N GLY A 86 -9.79 -3.44 8.63
CA GLY A 86 -10.60 -3.88 9.78
C GLY A 86 -9.83 -3.82 11.10
N GLY A 87 -8.56 -4.23 11.08
CA GLY A 87 -7.63 -4.12 12.19
C GLY A 87 -7.45 -2.68 12.65
N LEU A 88 -7.42 -1.71 11.73
CA LEU A 88 -7.28 -0.28 12.05
C LEU A 88 -8.47 0.20 12.89
N VAL A 89 -9.69 -0.19 12.48
CA VAL A 89 -10.93 0.21 13.18
C VAL A 89 -10.98 -0.32 14.62
N VAL A 90 -10.42 -1.51 14.88
CA VAL A 90 -10.40 -2.12 16.22
C VAL A 90 -9.10 -1.88 16.99
N GLY A 91 -8.14 -1.15 16.43
CA GLY A 91 -6.85 -0.83 17.06
C GLY A 91 -5.76 -1.92 16.99
N ASN A 92 -5.91 -2.94 16.13
CA ASN A 92 -4.99 -4.09 16.00
C ASN A 92 -4.47 -4.29 14.56
N THR A 93 -4.29 -3.23 13.79
CA THR A 93 -3.72 -3.33 12.43
C THR A 93 -2.25 -3.72 12.46
N ILE A 94 -1.80 -4.52 11.49
CA ILE A 94 -0.37 -4.84 11.31
C ILE A 94 0.29 -3.72 10.51
N PHE A 95 -0.32 -3.35 9.39
CA PHE A 95 0.13 -2.26 8.53
C PHE A 95 -1.00 -1.25 8.34
N PRO A 96 -0.92 -0.06 8.98
CA PRO A 96 -1.90 0.99 8.71
C PRO A 96 -1.69 1.53 7.28
N PRO A 97 -2.77 1.93 6.58
CA PRO A 97 -2.67 2.58 5.26
C PRO A 97 -1.69 3.75 5.28
N CYS A 98 -0.70 3.74 4.40
CA CYS A 98 0.47 4.62 4.53
C CYS A 98 0.13 6.12 4.48
N THR A 99 -0.81 6.53 3.61
CA THR A 99 -1.14 7.95 3.45
C THR A 99 -1.86 8.52 4.69
N PRO A 100 -2.98 7.94 5.17
CA PRO A 100 -3.59 8.37 6.43
C PRO A 100 -2.63 8.32 7.62
N TYR A 101 -1.83 7.26 7.73
CA TYR A 101 -0.85 7.13 8.80
C TYR A 101 0.22 8.23 8.74
N GLY A 102 0.71 8.55 7.54
CA GLY A 102 1.63 9.67 7.33
C GLY A 102 1.05 11.01 7.76
N VAL A 103 -0.25 11.25 7.53
CA VAL A 103 -0.94 12.47 8.00
C VAL A 103 -1.00 12.51 9.53
N GLN A 104 -1.30 11.39 10.19
CA GLN A 104 -1.26 11.31 11.66
C GLN A 104 0.13 11.63 12.20
N LEU A 105 1.18 11.02 11.62
CA LEU A 105 2.57 11.31 12.01
C LEU A 105 2.97 12.78 11.82
N LEU A 106 2.48 13.44 10.76
CA LEU A 106 2.72 14.87 10.55
C LEU A 106 2.05 15.73 11.63
N LEU A 107 0.81 15.40 12.02
CA LEU A 107 0.10 16.10 13.09
C LEU A 107 0.83 15.91 14.43
N ASP A 108 1.24 14.68 14.73
CA ASP A 108 2.00 14.35 15.95
C ASP A 108 3.34 15.08 15.99
N THR A 109 4.10 15.06 14.89
CA THR A 109 5.43 15.68 14.81
C THR A 109 5.37 17.21 14.92
N THR A 110 4.24 17.81 14.50
CA THR A 110 4.01 19.25 14.63
C THR A 110 3.37 19.65 15.95
N GLY A 111 2.99 18.68 16.80
CA GLY A 111 2.33 18.93 18.08
C GLY A 111 0.87 19.40 17.94
N THR A 112 0.21 19.08 16.82
CA THR A 112 -1.17 19.48 16.58
C THR A 112 -2.13 18.57 17.35
N GLU A 113 -2.80 19.11 18.37
CA GLU A 113 -3.79 18.34 19.15
C GLU A 113 -5.08 18.13 18.34
N VAL A 114 -5.39 16.86 18.03
CA VAL A 114 -6.58 16.44 17.27
C VAL A 114 -7.78 16.14 18.17
N ALA A 115 -7.54 15.74 19.42
CA ALA A 115 -8.59 15.34 20.35
C ALA A 115 -9.61 16.47 20.55
N GLY A 116 -10.90 16.15 20.41
CA GLY A 116 -12.00 17.11 20.56
C GLY A 116 -12.19 18.12 19.42
N LYS A 117 -11.42 18.03 18.32
CA LYS A 117 -11.58 18.89 17.14
C LYS A 117 -12.64 18.33 16.18
N ASN A 118 -13.23 19.23 15.39
CA ASN A 118 -14.03 18.84 14.22
C ASN A 118 -13.10 18.63 13.03
N VAL A 119 -13.05 17.39 12.52
CA VAL A 119 -12.22 17.01 11.36
C VAL A 119 -13.13 16.78 10.16
N VAL A 120 -12.75 17.36 9.01
CA VAL A 120 -13.47 17.16 7.74
C VAL A 120 -12.54 16.48 6.75
N VAL A 121 -12.93 15.29 6.30
CA VAL A 121 -12.27 14.59 5.20
C VAL A 121 -13.07 14.80 3.93
N VAL A 122 -12.45 15.41 2.91
CA VAL A 122 -13.09 15.66 1.61
C VAL A 122 -12.66 14.56 0.63
N GLY A 123 -13.55 13.59 0.43
CA GLY A 123 -13.33 12.42 -0.41
C GLY A 123 -13.39 11.12 0.40
N ALA A 124 -13.99 10.07 -0.17
CA ALA A 124 -14.26 8.80 0.51
C ALA A 124 -13.67 7.60 -0.24
N SER A 125 -12.46 7.73 -0.76
CA SER A 125 -11.76 6.64 -1.44
C SER A 125 -11.34 5.55 -0.44
N ASN A 126 -11.28 4.30 -0.91
CA ASN A 126 -10.89 3.17 -0.06
C ASN A 126 -9.40 3.18 0.35
N ILE A 127 -8.58 4.04 -0.28
CA ILE A 127 -7.13 4.07 -0.07
C ILE A 127 -6.64 5.32 0.70
N VAL A 128 -7.50 6.33 0.88
CA VAL A 128 -7.13 7.60 1.55
C VAL A 128 -8.25 8.16 2.41
N GLY A 129 -9.48 8.25 1.88
CA GLY A 129 -10.54 9.02 2.57
C GLY A 129 -11.30 8.25 3.65
N LYS A 130 -11.47 6.94 3.46
CA LYS A 130 -12.11 6.05 4.44
C LYS A 130 -11.17 5.57 5.56
N PRO A 131 -9.96 5.05 5.26
CA PRO A 131 -8.99 4.74 6.31
C PRO A 131 -8.45 6.01 6.97
#